data_AF-A0A0D6LPQ6-F1
#
_entry.id   AF-A0A0D6LPQ6-F1
#
_cell.length_a   1.000
_cell.length_b   1.000
_cell.length_c   1.000
_cell.angle_alpha   90.00
_cell.angle_beta   90.00
_cell.angle_gamma   90.00
#
_symmetry.space_group_name_H-M   'P 1'
#
loop_
_entity.id
_entity.type
_entity.pdbx_description
1 polymer ?
#
loop_
_entity_poly.entity_id
_entity_poly.type
_entity_poly.pdbx_seq_one_letter_code
_entity_poly.pdbx_strand_id
1 'polypeptide(L)'
;MGLIVAVDSKFGIGKNGTIPWTLRKDMNFFVKHTSTTEDPAKMNAVIMGRKCWESIPEKFRPLKNRLNVVISRTLPSRREENLIIRYIFHPLMCLF
;
A
#
# COMPACT_ATOMS: atom_id res chain seq x y z
N MET A 1 -13.57 -6.52 -4.52
CA MET A 1 -12.87 -5.23 -4.36
C MET A 1 -12.98 -4.84 -2.90
N GLY A 2 -11.87 -4.57 -2.20
CA GLY A 2 -11.88 -4.30 -0.76
C GLY A 2 -11.03 -3.08 -0.41
N LEU A 3 -11.55 -2.22 0.46
CA LEU A 3 -10.83 -1.10 1.06
C LEU A 3 -10.57 -1.44 2.53
N ILE A 4 -9.32 -1.36 2.96
CA ILE A 4 -8.94 -1.52 4.37
C ILE A 4 -8.47 -0.15 4.87
N VAL A 5 -9.15 0.38 5.89
CA VAL A 5 -8.83 1.67 6.51
C VAL A 5 -9.00 1.58 8.01
N ALA A 6 -8.09 2.21 8.76
CA ALA A 6 -8.22 2.41 10.20
C ALA A 6 -8.45 3.90 10.47
N VAL A 7 -9.43 4.22 11.31
CA VAL A 7 -9.87 5.59 11.62
C VAL A 7 -9.96 5.79 13.13
N ASP A 8 -9.71 7.01 13.60
CA ASP A 8 -10.09 7.42 14.95
C ASP A 8 -11.59 7.73 15.06
N SER A 9 -12.05 8.12 16.27
CA SER A 9 -13.46 8.47 16.53
C SER A 9 -13.96 9.72 15.79
N LYS A 10 -13.05 10.49 15.17
CA LYS A 10 -13.33 11.68 14.36
C LYS A 10 -13.00 11.44 12.88
N PHE A 11 -12.87 10.19 12.44
CA PHE A 11 -12.52 9.79 11.07
C PHE A 11 -11.11 10.20 10.61
N GLY A 12 -10.22 10.56 11.53
CA GLY A 12 -8.80 10.80 11.24
C GLY A 12 -8.08 9.49 10.91
N ILE A 13 -7.30 9.49 9.82
CA ILE A 13 -6.53 8.31 9.34
C ILE A 13 -5.01 8.45 9.53
N GLY A 14 -4.54 9.65 9.88
CA GLY A 14 -3.13 9.98 9.93
C GLY A 14 -2.91 11.38 10.50
N LYS A 15 -1.77 11.58 11.17
CA LYS A 15 -1.33 12.89 11.68
C LYS A 15 0.13 13.08 11.31
N ASN A 16 0.50 14.24 10.74
CA ASN A 16 1.87 14.54 10.33
C ASN A 16 2.53 13.48 9.41
N GLY A 17 1.73 12.82 8.57
CA GLY A 17 2.23 11.80 7.63
C GLY A 17 2.49 10.42 8.24
N THR A 18 2.14 10.21 9.52
CA THR A 18 2.25 8.91 10.19
C THR A 18 0.88 8.45 10.71
N ILE A 19 0.80 7.16 11.03
CA ILE A 19 -0.34 6.59 11.78
C ILE A 19 -0.13 6.98 13.25
N PRO A 20 -1.08 7.69 13.89
CA PRO A 20 -0.86 8.24 15.23
C PRO A 20 -1.02 7.22 16.36
N TRP A 21 -1.35 5.96 16.05
CA TRP A 21 -1.51 4.87 17.01
C TRP A 21 -0.67 3.65 16.62
N THR A 22 -0.24 2.90 17.63
CA THR A 22 0.45 1.61 17.46
C THR A 22 -0.46 0.48 17.94
N LEU A 23 -1.40 0.08 17.09
CA LEU A 23 -2.32 -1.02 17.36
C LEU A 23 -1.83 -2.30 16.67
N ARG A 24 -1.19 -3.19 17.44
CA ARG A 24 -0.66 -4.46 16.92
C ARG A 24 -1.75 -5.33 16.29
N LYS A 25 -2.97 -5.31 16.85
CA LYS A 25 -4.12 -6.06 16.33
C LYS A 25 -4.49 -5.61 14.93
N ASP A 26 -4.60 -4.30 14.70
CA ASP A 26 -4.89 -3.71 13.40
C ASP A 26 -3.81 -4.03 12.37
N MET A 27 -2.53 -3.99 12.77
CA MET A 27 -1.44 -4.38 11.88
C MET A 27 -1.44 -5.86 11.51
N ASN A 28 -1.74 -6.74 12.46
CA ASN A 28 -1.92 -8.15 12.17
C ASN A 28 -3.12 -8.39 11.24
N PHE A 29 -4.21 -7.66 11.46
CA PHE A 29 -5.40 -7.70 10.59
C PHE A 29 -5.05 -7.27 9.16
N PHE A 30 -4.35 -6.14 9.02
CA PHE A 30 -3.90 -5.63 7.72
C PHE A 30 -2.98 -6.62 7.02
N VAL A 31 -1.96 -7.12 7.71
CA VAL A 31 -1.02 -8.10 7.14
C VAL A 31 -1.79 -9.34 6.68
N LYS A 32 -2.61 -9.94 7.55
CA LYS A 32 -3.39 -11.14 7.24
C LYS A 32 -4.23 -10.93 5.98
N HIS A 33 -5.10 -9.93 5.96
CA HIS A 33 -6.02 -9.72 4.83
C HIS A 33 -5.32 -9.32 3.54
N THR A 34 -4.21 -8.60 3.62
CA THR A 34 -3.48 -8.21 2.41
C THR A 34 -2.53 -9.30 1.92
N SER A 35 -2.10 -10.25 2.74
CA SER A 35 -1.19 -11.32 2.30
C SER A 35 -1.88 -12.64 1.93
N THR A 36 -3.11 -12.86 2.38
CA THR A 36 -3.84 -14.12 2.11
C THR A 36 -4.64 -14.04 0.82
N THR A 37 -4.51 -15.05 -0.02
CA THR A 37 -5.35 -15.31 -1.19
C THR A 37 -6.01 -16.68 -1.03
N GLU A 38 -7.20 -16.86 -1.61
CA GLU A 38 -7.83 -18.18 -1.68
C GLU A 38 -7.09 -19.11 -2.64
N ASP A 39 -6.52 -18.54 -3.70
CA ASP A 39 -5.73 -19.23 -4.71
C ASP A 39 -4.22 -19.11 -4.37
N PRO A 40 -3.53 -20.23 -4.09
CA PRO A 40 -2.10 -20.24 -3.76
C PRO A 40 -1.20 -19.75 -4.90
N ALA A 41 -1.67 -19.79 -6.16
CA ALA A 41 -0.92 -19.30 -7.31
C ALA A 41 -1.06 -17.78 -7.51
N LYS A 42 -1.93 -17.12 -6.75
CA LYS A 42 -2.18 -15.68 -6.85
C LYS A 42 -1.58 -14.92 -5.67
N MET A 43 -1.35 -13.64 -5.90
CA MET A 43 -0.85 -12.70 -4.90
C MET A 43 -1.69 -11.43 -4.94
N ASN A 44 -1.97 -10.87 -3.77
CA ASN A 44 -2.67 -9.59 -3.67
C ASN A 44 -1.75 -8.41 -4.03
N ALA A 45 -2.35 -7.32 -4.49
CA ALA A 45 -1.67 -6.05 -4.68
C ALA A 45 -2.07 -5.05 -3.58
N VAL A 46 -1.09 -4.29 -3.09
CA VAL A 46 -1.31 -3.15 -2.21
C VAL A 46 -0.92 -1.89 -2.97
N ILE A 47 -1.92 -1.05 -3.23
CA ILE A 47 -1.75 0.23 -3.92
C ILE A 47 -1.69 1.33 -2.86
N MET A 48 -0.64 2.16 -2.91
CA MET A 48 -0.45 3.25 -1.96
C MET A 48 0.16 4.49 -2.61
N GLY A 49 -0.05 5.64 -1.98
CA GLY A 49 0.60 6.89 -2.37
C GLY A 49 2.04 6.99 -1.84
N ARG A 50 2.85 7.82 -2.49
CA ARG A 50 4.26 8.10 -2.12
C ARG A 50 4.50 8.37 -0.63
N LYS A 51 3.68 9.21 0.01
CA LYS A 51 3.85 9.54 1.45
C LYS A 51 3.62 8.33 2.37
N CYS A 52 2.62 7.50 2.03
CA CYS A 52 2.37 6.27 2.78
C CYS A 52 3.54 5.29 2.61
N TRP A 53 4.04 5.13 1.38
CA TRP A 53 5.25 4.34 1.13
C TRP A 53 6.46 4.81 1.94
N GLU A 54 6.71 6.12 2.01
CA GLU A 54 7.82 6.68 2.80
C GLU A 54 7.62 6.54 4.31
N SER A 55 6.38 6.47 4.79
CA SER A 55 6.10 6.27 6.23
C SER A 55 6.44 4.85 6.73
N ILE A 56 6.60 3.88 5.83
CA ILE A 56 6.95 2.49 6.19
C ILE A 56 8.46 2.42 6.44
N PRO A 57 8.93 1.88 7.59
CA PRO A 57 10.36 1.70 7.84
C PRO A 57 11.04 0.89 6.72
N GLU A 58 12.24 1.30 6.29
CA GLU A 58 12.95 0.68 5.15
C GLU A 58 13.11 -0.84 5.28
N LYS A 59 13.35 -1.33 6.50
CA LYS A 59 13.45 -2.78 6.80
C LYS A 59 12.19 -3.60 6.47
N PHE A 60 11.04 -2.95 6.33
CA PHE A 60 9.76 -3.59 6.01
C PHE A 60 9.29 -3.30 4.58
N ARG A 61 10.08 -2.55 3.79
CA ARG A 61 9.81 -2.26 2.40
C ARG A 61 10.69 -3.14 1.48
N PRO A 62 10.15 -3.67 0.38
CA PRO A 62 8.72 -3.82 0.06
C PRO A 62 7.99 -4.81 0.99
N LEU A 63 6.67 -4.67 1.12
CA LEU A 63 5.87 -5.60 1.92
C LEU A 63 5.94 -6.99 1.31
N LYS A 64 6.36 -7.99 2.09
CA LYS A 64 6.48 -9.38 1.65
C LYS A 64 5.11 -9.96 1.25
N ASN A 65 5.14 -10.93 0.33
CA ASN A 65 3.99 -11.71 -0.17
C ASN A 65 2.87 -10.88 -0.81
N ARG A 66 3.21 -9.68 -1.30
CA ARG A 66 2.28 -8.73 -1.95
C ARG A 66 2.99 -8.01 -3.08
N LEU A 67 2.25 -7.66 -4.13
CA LEU A 67 2.70 -6.69 -5.11
C LEU A 67 2.52 -5.28 -4.55
N ASN A 68 3.61 -4.54 -4.38
CA ASN A 68 3.57 -3.17 -3.87
C ASN A 68 3.49 -2.20 -5.05
N VAL A 69 2.39 -1.45 -5.15
CA VAL A 69 2.20 -0.45 -6.20
C VAL A 69 2.24 0.94 -5.56
N VAL A 70 3.27 1.71 -5.87
CA VAL A 70 3.46 3.08 -5.35
C VAL A 70 3.14 4.08 -6.44
N ILE A 71 2.14 4.92 -6.16
CA ILE A 71 1.73 6.00 -7.03
C ILE A 71 2.49 7.26 -6.63
N SER A 72 3.32 7.75 -7.54
CA SER A 72 4.14 8.93 -7.29
C SER A 72 4.31 9.78 -8.54
N ARG A 73 4.41 11.10 -8.33
CA ARG A 73 4.71 12.10 -9.36
C ARG A 73 6.17 12.54 -9.35
N THR A 74 6.89 12.20 -8.28
CA THR A 74 8.24 12.68 -8.02
C THR A 74 9.26 11.55 -7.91
N LEU A 75 8.81 10.32 -7.68
CA LEU A 75 9.71 9.16 -7.65
C LEU A 75 9.94 8.66 -9.08
N PRO A 76 11.17 8.24 -9.40
CA PRO A 76 11.46 7.64 -10.70
C PRO A 76 10.65 6.35 -10.88
N SER A 77 10.23 6.10 -12.12
CA SER A 77 9.54 4.87 -12.47
C SER A 77 10.47 3.67 -12.23
N ARG A 78 10.04 2.73 -11.38
CA ARG A 78 10.80 1.53 -11.01
C ARG A 78 9.91 0.31 -11.16
N ARG A 79 10.44 -0.79 -11.66
CA ARG A 79 9.72 -2.07 -11.75
C ARG A 79 10.65 -3.18 -11.32
N GLU A 80 10.26 -3.88 -10.28
CA GLU A 80 10.92 -5.05 -9.71
C GLU A 80 9.90 -6.17 -9.57
N GLU A 81 10.33 -7.32 -9.08
CA GLU A 81 9.48 -8.51 -8.93
C GLU A 81 8.23 -8.23 -8.07
N ASN A 82 8.38 -7.50 -6.96
CA ASN A 82 7.30 -7.22 -5.99
C ASN A 82 7.06 -5.72 -5.73
N LEU A 83 7.63 -4.84 -6.55
CA LEU A 83 7.50 -3.38 -6.44
C LEU A 83 7.31 -2.73 -7.81
N ILE A 84 6.26 -1.93 -7.93
CA ILE A 84 5.96 -1.10 -9.10
C ILE A 84 5.81 0.33 -8.63
N ILE A 85 6.67 1.23 -9.09
CA ILE A 85 6.53 2.68 -8.91
C ILE A 85 6.14 3.27 -10.25
N ARG A 86 4.96 3.90 -10.30
CA ARG A 86 4.42 4.51 -11.52
C ARG A 86 3.72 5.83 -11.23
N TYR A 87 3.75 6.68 -12.23
CA TYR A 87 2.86 7.82 -12.34
C TYR A 87 1.56 7.32 -12.98
N ILE A 88 0.42 7.47 -12.29
CA ILE A 88 -0.87 7.00 -12.81
C ILE A 88 -1.42 7.89 -13.93
N PHE A 89 -1.01 9.15 -14.02
CA PHE A 89 -1.41 10.03 -15.12
C PHE A 89 -0.53 9.77 -16.36
N HIS A 90 -0.50 8.54 -16.84
CA HIS A 90 -0.24 8.34 -18.26
C HIS A 90 -1.56 8.64 -18.99
N PRO A 91 -1.65 9.66 -19.87
CA PRO A 91 -2.90 10.07 -20.52
C PRO A 91 -3.54 9.00 -21.43
N LEU A 92 -2.99 7.78 -21.50
CA LEU A 92 -3.49 6.67 -22.30
C LEU A 92 -4.25 5.59 -21.49
N MET A 93 -4.44 5.77 -20.17
CA MET A 93 -5.17 4.80 -19.34
C MET A 93 -6.52 5.31 -18.83
N CYS A 94 -7.12 6.28 -19.54
CA CYS A 94 -8.57 6.47 -19.58
C CYS A 94 -9.08 5.79 -20.85
N LEU A 95 -9.23 4.47 -20.82
CA LEU A 95 -10.13 3.72 -21.70
C LEU A 95 -10.28 2.30 -21.14
N PHE A 96 -11.54 1.96 -20.87
CA PHE A 96 -12.12 0.72 -20.32
C PHE A 96 -12.15 0.62 -18.79
#